data_AF-A0A971M131-F1
#
_entry.id   AF-A0A971M131-F1
#
_cell.length_a   1.000
_cell.length_b   1.000
_cell.length_c   1.000
_cell.angle_alpha   90.00
_cell.angle_beta   90.00
_cell.angle_gamma   90.00
#
_symmetry.space_group_name_H-M   'P 1'
#
loop_
_entity.id
_entity.type
_entity.pdbx_description
1 polymer ?
#
loop_
_entity_poly.entity_id
_entity_poly.type
_entity_poly.pdbx_seq_one_letter_code
_entity_poly.pdbx_strand_id
1 'polypeptide(L)' 'QEAIARVEEWINGLPRKILGYKTPEELFDEELDLIYAL' A
#
# COMPACT_ATOMS: atom_id res chain seq x y z
N GLN A 1 -21.11 -4.21 -0.49
CA GLN A 1 -19.78 -4.54 0.07
C GLN A 1 -18.82 -4.98 -1.05
N GLU A 2 -19.22 -5.88 -1.96
CA GLU A 2 -18.38 -6.37 -3.08
C GLU A 2 -17.78 -5.28 -3.99
N ALA A 3 -18.54 -4.23 -4.32
CA ALA A 3 -18.04 -3.14 -5.16
C ALA A 3 -16.88 -2.36 -4.53
N ILE A 4 -16.89 -2.19 -3.20
CA ILE A 4 -15.84 -1.47 -2.47
C ILE A 4 -14.56 -2.31 -2.50
N ALA A 5 -14.65 -3.60 -2.16
CA ALA A 5 -13.52 -4.52 -2.21
C ALA A 5 -12.91 -4.60 -3.62
N ARG A 6 -13.74 -4.61 -4.68
CA ARG A 6 -13.25 -4.62 -6.07
C ARG A 6 -12.51 -3.35 -6.45
N VAL A 7 -12.97 -2.20 -5.98
CA VAL A 7 -12.30 -0.90 -6.22
C VAL A 7 -11.00 -0.83 -5.44
N GLU A 8 -10.98 -1.33 -4.21
CA GLU A 8 -9.79 -1.41 -3.36
C GLU A 8 -8.70 -2.29 -3.98
N GLU A 9 -9.07 -3.45 -4.52
CA GLU A 9 -8.13 -4.33 -5.20
C GLU A 9 -7.62 -3.71 -6.51
N TRP A 10 -8.50 -3.04 -7.26
CA TRP A 10 -8.13 -2.37 -8.51
C TRP A 10 -7.18 -1.18 -8.28
N ILE A 11 -7.47 -0.32 -7.30
CA ILE A 11 -6.67 0.88 -7.05
C ILE A 11 -5.29 0.53 -6.53
N ASN A 12 -5.16 -0.51 -5.68
CA ASN A 12 -3.89 -0.95 -5.10
C ASN A 12 -2.97 -1.70 -6.08
N GLY A 13 -3.47 -2.05 -7.27
CA GLY A 13 -2.71 -2.70 -8.33
C GLY A 13 -1.82 -1.74 -9.15
N LEU A 14 -1.96 -1.79 -10.48
CA LEU A 14 -1.15 -1.02 -11.42
C LEU A 14 -1.32 0.52 -11.28
N PRO A 15 -2.54 1.07 -11.07
CA PRO A 15 -2.74 2.51 -10.97
C PRO A 15 -1.92 3.16 -9.85
N ARG A 16 -1.91 2.54 -8.65
CA ARG A 16 -1.09 2.97 -7.52
C ARG A 16 0.39 3.10 -7.89
N LYS A 17 0.94 2.08 -8.56
CA LYS A 17 2.37 2.05 -8.95
C LYS A 17 2.72 3.14 -9.96
N ILE A 18 1.85 3.39 -10.95
CA ILE A 18 2.06 4.47 -11.94
C ILE A 18 2.05 5.85 -11.26
N LEU A 19 1.21 6.04 -10.26
CA LEU A 19 1.10 7.29 -9.51
C LEU A 19 2.13 7.42 -8.37
N GLY A 20 2.95 6.41 -8.12
CA GLY A 20 3.95 6.41 -7.06
C GLY A 20 3.35 6.38 -5.64
N TYR A 21 2.09 5.99 -5.49
CA TYR A 21 1.48 5.85 -4.17
C TYR A 21 1.98 4.59 -3.47
N LYS A 22 2.17 4.63 -2.15
CA LYS A 22 2.58 3.47 -1.36
C LYS A 22 1.37 2.68 -0.85
N THR A 23 1.52 1.36 -0.67
CA THR A 23 0.51 0.58 0.08
C THR A 23 0.65 0.86 1.58
N PRO A 24 -0.41 0.58 2.36
CA PRO A 24 -0.31 0.57 3.82
C PRO A 24 0.79 -0.38 4.34
N GLU A 25 1.00 -1.52 3.69
CA GLU A 25 2.03 -2.50 4.03
C GLU A 25 3.45 -1.95 3.79
N GLU A 26 3.69 -1.32 2.63
CA GLU A 26 4.98 -0.67 2.32
C GLU A 26 5.31 0.42 3.35
N LEU A 27 4.33 1.25 3.73
CA LEU A 27 4.51 2.27 4.78
C LEU A 27 4.79 1.65 6.15
N PHE A 28 4.12 0.55 6.48
CA PHE A 28 4.30 -0.13 7.75
C PHE A 28 5.71 -0.74 7.88
N ASP A 29 6.18 -1.42 6.82
CA ASP A 29 7.52 -2.01 6.78
C ASP A 29 8.61 -0.94 6.88
N GLU A 30 8.45 0.20 6.20
CA GLU A 30 9.39 1.33 6.30
C GLU A 30 9.52 1.86 7.74
N GLU A 31 8.43 1.97 8.47
CA GLU A 31 8.46 2.39 9.88
C GLU A 31 9.07 1.33 10.80
N LEU A 32 8.87 0.04 10.50
CA LEU A 32 9.52 -1.04 11.22
C LEU A 32 11.04 -1.03 11.02
N ASP A 33 11.51 -0.80 9.79
CA ASP A 33 12.93 -0.70 9.49
C ASP A 33 13.62 0.40 10.32
N LEU A 34 12.94 1.53 10.56
CA LEU A 34 13.45 2.60 11.42
C LEU A 34 13.62 2.16 12.89
N ILE A 35 12.70 1.34 13.39
CA ILE A 35 12.74 0.82 14.78
C ILE A 35 13.87 -0.20 14.93
N TYR A 36 14.07 -1.06 13.93
CA TYR A 36 15.07 -2.14 13.97
C TYR A 36 16.49 -1.70 13.53
N ALA A 37 16.65 -0.49 12.99
CA ALA A 37 17.95 0.07 12.64
C ALA A 37 18.76 0.62 13.84
N LEU A 38 18.18 0.61 15.05
CA LEU A 38 18.81 1.00 16.33
C LEU A 38 19.48 -0.20 17.02
#